data_AF-A0A4Q3VUE8-F1
#
_entry.id   AF-A0A4Q3VUE8-F1
#
_cell.length_a   1.000
_cell.length_b   1.000
_cell.length_c   1.000
_cell.angle_alpha   90.00
_cell.angle_beta   90.00
_cell.angle_gamma   90.00
#
_symmetry.space_group_name_H-M   'P 1'
#
loop_
_entity.id
_entity.type
_entity.pdbx_description
1 polymer ?
#
loop_
_entity_poly.entity_id
_entity_poly.type
_entity_poly.pdbx_seq_one_letter_code
_entity_poly.pdbx_strand_id
1 'polypeptide(L)'
;LWVDPEGASIDGQDVFSETVHRGDWLYYGKGPEGGVSNSTGTRRFTEWALPNDSFTYVGGTCRATERSPGIEIGLGTRDKFYVIDTDGHADVVKGLKGREIWLWIGALVAIAAGGWFSINQGLRQDITLIDVAIAASVFLLIWLIGWLVNIRNTARELENRVQQAWSLVDVQLKRRYDLIPGLVSVAKGSGEHEARVQTLVADLRAGNASVVTEKYPDLQAAPAYRKLMEELTDTEDRLALARGFHTEALSLFRTHMEKFPDGVIARFMGIRSTLLE
;
A
#
# COMPACT_ATOMS: atom_id res chain seq x y z
N LEU A 1 -6.53 -3.09 8.39
CA LEU A 1 -7.89 -2.72 7.92
C LEU A 1 -7.86 -1.29 7.40
N TRP A 2 -7.87 -1.09 6.08
CA TRP A 2 -8.05 0.24 5.49
C TRP A 2 -9.51 0.36 5.03
N VAL A 3 -10.21 1.39 5.50
CA VAL A 3 -11.61 1.67 5.16
C VAL A 3 -11.64 3.07 4.58
N ASP A 4 -12.10 3.21 3.34
CA ASP A 4 -12.39 4.51 2.73
C ASP A 4 -13.73 5.03 3.32
N PRO A 5 -13.73 6.15 4.07
CA PRO A 5 -14.88 6.59 4.84
C PRO A 5 -15.94 7.33 4.00
N GLU A 6 -15.74 7.54 2.70
CA GLU A 6 -16.72 8.25 1.88
C GLU A 6 -18.07 7.51 1.83
N GLY A 7 -19.04 8.04 2.60
CA GLY A 7 -20.40 7.49 2.72
C GLY A 7 -20.60 6.49 3.86
N ALA A 8 -19.57 6.18 4.65
CA ALA A 8 -19.69 5.31 5.82
C ALA A 8 -20.23 6.07 7.04
N SER A 9 -21.23 5.52 7.72
CA SER A 9 -21.64 5.99 9.05
C SER A 9 -20.75 5.37 10.11
N ILE A 10 -19.98 6.20 10.82
CA ILE A 10 -19.11 5.77 11.92
C ILE A 10 -19.87 5.96 13.23
N ASP A 11 -20.09 4.87 13.96
CA ASP A 11 -20.64 4.91 15.32
C ASP A 11 -19.49 4.71 16.31
N GLY A 12 -19.09 5.78 16.98
CA GLY A 12 -17.99 5.79 17.95
C GLY A 12 -18.48 5.50 19.36
N GLN A 13 -17.56 5.14 20.25
CA GLN A 13 -17.90 5.04 21.67
C GLN A 13 -17.95 6.43 22.30
N ASP A 14 -18.95 6.69 23.14
CA ASP A 14 -18.99 7.88 24.00
C ASP A 14 -17.77 7.87 24.94
N VAL A 15 -16.78 8.71 24.64
CA VAL A 15 -15.55 8.86 25.46
C VAL A 15 -15.71 9.93 26.52
N PHE A 16 -16.64 10.85 26.33
CA PHE A 16 -16.92 11.92 27.27
C PHE A 16 -18.41 12.23 27.25
N SER A 17 -19.04 12.26 28.43
CA SER A 17 -20.43 12.66 28.58
C SER A 17 -20.63 13.28 29.95
N GLU A 18 -20.58 14.61 30.01
CA GLU A 18 -20.66 15.33 31.28
C GLU A 18 -21.70 16.45 31.22
N THR A 19 -22.44 16.60 32.32
CA THR A 19 -23.36 17.74 32.50
C THR A 19 -22.67 18.77 33.38
N VAL A 20 -22.39 19.93 32.80
CA VAL A 20 -21.66 21.02 33.45
C VAL A 20 -22.57 22.19 33.79
N HIS A 21 -22.18 22.91 34.84
CA HIS A 21 -22.89 24.08 35.35
C HIS A 21 -22.07 25.36 35.09
N ARG A 22 -22.67 26.53 35.32
CA ARG A 22 -22.02 27.84 35.10
C ARG A 22 -20.69 28.04 35.86
N GLY A 23 -20.40 27.23 36.88
CA GLY A 23 -19.15 27.28 37.63
C GLY A 23 -18.00 26.46 37.01
N ASP A 24 -18.29 25.60 36.04
CA ASP A 24 -17.29 24.72 35.44
C ASP A 24 -16.62 25.39 34.24
N TRP A 25 -15.31 25.19 34.12
CA TRP A 25 -14.50 25.78 33.05
C TRP A 25 -15.00 25.41 31.64
N LEU A 26 -15.55 24.20 31.49
CA LEU A 26 -16.07 23.70 30.20
C LEU A 26 -17.33 24.44 29.74
N TYR A 27 -18.10 25.03 30.68
CA TYR A 27 -19.37 25.70 30.39
C TYR A 27 -19.19 26.85 29.39
N TYR A 28 -18.15 27.67 29.56
CA TYR A 28 -17.81 28.78 28.66
C TYR A 28 -16.70 28.43 27.67
N GLY A 29 -15.93 27.36 27.89
CA GLY A 29 -14.81 26.99 27.02
C GLY A 29 -15.23 26.35 25.69
N LYS A 30 -16.34 25.58 25.67
CA LYS A 30 -16.81 24.86 24.47
C LYS A 30 -18.25 25.16 24.07
N GLY A 31 -18.98 25.91 24.90
CA GLY A 31 -20.34 26.33 24.58
C GLY A 31 -20.39 27.74 23.98
N PRO A 32 -21.54 28.17 23.44
CA PRO A 32 -21.69 29.52 22.88
C PRO A 32 -21.38 30.58 23.94
N GLU A 33 -20.71 31.67 23.51
CA GLU A 33 -20.21 32.76 24.37
C GLU A 33 -21.35 33.51 25.09
N GLY A 34 -22.56 33.46 24.54
CA GLY A 34 -23.76 34.07 25.11
C GLY A 34 -24.57 33.15 26.03
N GLY A 35 -25.35 33.77 26.93
CA GLY A 35 -26.40 33.08 27.68
C GLY A 35 -27.59 32.75 26.77
N VAL A 36 -28.04 31.49 26.78
CA VAL A 36 -29.25 31.09 26.07
C VAL A 36 -30.46 31.54 26.90
N SER A 37 -31.37 32.30 26.29
CA SER A 37 -32.60 32.78 26.96
C SER A 37 -33.42 31.58 27.46
N ASN A 38 -33.91 31.66 28.71
CA ASN A 38 -34.66 30.59 29.40
C ASN A 38 -33.86 29.29 29.65
N SER A 39 -32.53 29.34 29.64
CA SER A 39 -31.71 28.18 30.02
C SER A 39 -31.64 28.01 31.54
N THR A 40 -31.78 26.78 32.01
CA THR A 40 -31.59 26.32 33.40
C THR A 40 -30.14 26.44 33.89
N GLY A 41 -29.20 26.91 33.06
CA GLY A 41 -27.80 27.10 33.45
C GLY A 41 -26.99 25.81 33.51
N THR A 42 -27.49 24.74 32.89
CA THR A 42 -26.81 23.45 32.74
C THR A 42 -26.57 23.15 31.25
N ARG A 43 -25.42 22.55 30.92
CA ARG A 43 -25.05 22.16 29.56
C ARG A 43 -24.58 20.71 29.58
N ARG A 44 -24.91 19.91 28.56
CA ARG A 44 -24.38 18.56 28.39
C ARG A 44 -23.43 18.55 27.22
N PHE A 45 -22.22 18.05 27.45
CA PHE A 45 -21.21 17.84 26.43
C PHE A 45 -21.03 16.35 26.23
N THR A 46 -21.09 15.91 24.98
CA THR A 46 -20.84 14.52 24.61
C THR A 46 -19.81 14.50 23.48
N GLU A 47 -18.78 13.68 23.63
CA GLU A 47 -17.74 13.44 22.62
C GLU A 47 -17.67 11.94 22.36
N TRP A 48 -17.69 11.58 21.08
CA TRP A 48 -17.57 10.21 20.61
C TRP A 48 -16.23 10.06 19.90
N ALA A 49 -15.55 8.95 20.14
CA ALA A 49 -14.29 8.63 19.47
C ALA A 49 -14.18 7.13 19.21
N LEU A 50 -13.26 6.75 18.33
CA LEU A 50 -12.84 5.36 18.12
C LEU A 50 -11.53 5.15 18.88
N PRO A 51 -11.54 4.47 20.05
CA PRO A 51 -10.31 4.20 20.79
C PRO A 51 -9.39 3.28 19.97
N ASN A 52 -8.08 3.55 20.03
CA ASN A 52 -7.10 2.58 19.55
C ASN A 52 -7.30 1.23 20.26
N ASP A 53 -7.17 0.14 19.50
CA ASP A 53 -7.33 -1.25 19.95
C ASP A 53 -8.76 -1.67 20.37
N SER A 54 -9.78 -0.86 20.07
CA SER A 54 -11.18 -1.25 20.28
C SER A 54 -11.69 -2.23 19.21
N PHE A 55 -12.51 -3.20 19.61
CA PHE A 55 -13.21 -4.07 18.68
C PHE A 55 -14.19 -3.25 17.84
N THR A 56 -13.86 -3.06 16.55
CA THR A 56 -14.69 -2.33 15.60
C THR A 56 -15.49 -3.32 14.75
N TYR A 57 -16.80 -3.13 14.68
CA TYR A 57 -17.69 -3.91 13.82
C TYR A 57 -17.95 -3.14 12.52
N VAL A 58 -17.84 -3.83 11.38
CA VAL A 58 -18.22 -3.26 10.07
C VAL A 58 -19.47 -3.98 9.58
N GLY A 59 -20.56 -3.23 9.36
CA GLY A 59 -21.85 -3.76 8.91
C GLY A 59 -22.19 -3.31 7.49
N GLY A 60 -22.72 -4.22 6.67
CA GLY A 60 -23.21 -3.92 5.32
C GLY A 60 -23.55 -5.19 4.53
N THR A 61 -23.96 -5.05 3.27
CA THR A 61 -24.23 -6.22 2.41
C THR A 61 -22.91 -6.85 1.98
N CYS A 62 -22.62 -8.07 2.43
CA CYS A 62 -21.34 -8.73 2.13
C CYS A 62 -21.44 -9.65 0.90
N ARG A 63 -20.36 -9.71 0.10
CA ARG A 63 -20.18 -10.75 -0.92
C ARG A 63 -18.81 -11.41 -0.77
N ALA A 64 -18.79 -12.74 -0.86
CA ALA A 64 -17.56 -13.49 -1.01
C ALA A 64 -17.13 -13.45 -2.49
N THR A 65 -15.92 -12.96 -2.76
CA THR A 65 -15.35 -12.87 -4.10
C THR A 65 -14.31 -13.99 -4.27
N GLU A 66 -14.30 -14.68 -5.42
CA GLU A 66 -13.30 -15.72 -5.72
C GLU A 66 -11.94 -15.13 -6.16
N ARG A 67 -11.90 -13.82 -6.44
CA ARG A 67 -10.74 -13.11 -6.99
C ARG A 67 -9.75 -12.56 -5.95
N SER A 68 -10.11 -12.48 -4.67
CA SER A 68 -9.25 -11.99 -3.59
C SER A 68 -9.64 -12.65 -2.26
N PRO A 69 -8.70 -13.10 -1.42
CA PRO A 69 -9.01 -13.55 -0.06
C PRO A 69 -9.40 -12.34 0.80
N GLY A 70 -10.69 -11.98 0.79
CA GLY A 70 -11.22 -10.86 1.56
C GLY A 70 -12.73 -10.78 1.47
N ILE A 71 -13.39 -10.19 2.48
CA ILE A 71 -14.83 -9.96 2.47
C ILE A 71 -15.08 -8.58 1.86
N GLU A 72 -15.84 -8.52 0.77
CA GLU A 72 -16.31 -7.26 0.17
C GLU A 72 -17.61 -6.83 0.89
N ILE A 73 -17.66 -5.61 1.41
CA ILE A 73 -18.88 -5.04 2.01
C ILE A 73 -19.38 -3.89 1.12
N GLY A 74 -20.59 -4.05 0.59
CA GLY A 74 -21.29 -3.07 -0.24
C GLY A 74 -22.17 -2.14 0.58
N LEU A 75 -22.24 -0.89 0.13
CA LEU A 75 -22.94 0.21 0.81
C LEU A 75 -24.30 0.47 0.15
N GLY A 76 -25.19 -0.55 0.11
CA GLY A 76 -26.58 -0.44 -0.36
C GLY A 76 -26.80 0.01 -1.83
N THR A 77 -25.77 0.47 -2.53
CA THR A 77 -25.72 0.90 -3.91
C THR A 77 -24.84 -0.10 -4.66
N ARG A 78 -25.33 -0.62 -5.79
CA ARG A 78 -24.74 -1.78 -6.50
C ARG A 78 -23.30 -1.59 -7.01
N ASP A 79 -22.74 -0.38 -6.94
CA ASP A 79 -21.54 -0.01 -7.70
C ASP A 79 -20.28 0.25 -6.86
N LYS A 80 -20.36 0.24 -5.52
CA LYS A 80 -19.18 0.44 -4.66
C LYS A 80 -19.09 -0.63 -3.58
N PHE A 81 -18.06 -1.47 -3.69
CA PHE A 81 -17.71 -2.50 -2.71
C PHE A 81 -16.36 -2.15 -2.09
N TYR A 82 -16.29 -2.17 -0.76
CA TYR A 82 -15.04 -1.97 -0.02
C TYR A 82 -14.46 -3.34 0.34
N VAL A 83 -13.19 -3.57 0.00
CA VAL A 83 -12.47 -4.79 0.38
C VAL A 83 -11.90 -4.59 1.77
N ILE A 84 -12.38 -5.38 2.73
CA ILE A 84 -11.78 -5.46 4.05
C ILE A 84 -10.58 -6.40 3.96
N ASP A 85 -9.40 -5.78 3.85
CA ASP A 85 -8.15 -6.50 4.00
C ASP A 85 -7.76 -6.55 5.49
N THR A 86 -7.80 -7.76 6.05
CA THR A 86 -7.34 -8.07 7.42
C THR A 86 -5.83 -8.20 7.52
N ASP A 87 -5.11 -8.28 6.40
CA ASP A 87 -3.65 -8.43 6.36
C ASP A 87 -2.91 -7.09 6.42
N GLY A 88 -3.65 -5.99 6.55
CA GLY A 88 -3.10 -4.67 6.83
C GLY A 88 -2.43 -4.60 8.20
N HIS A 89 -1.11 -4.84 8.19
CA HIS A 89 -0.05 -4.62 9.21
C HIS A 89 0.68 -5.86 9.77
N ALA A 90 0.28 -7.09 9.46
CA ALA A 90 1.06 -8.26 9.90
C ALA A 90 2.31 -8.51 9.04
N ASP A 91 2.32 -8.04 7.78
CA ASP A 91 3.44 -8.31 6.86
C ASP A 91 4.61 -7.32 6.97
N VAL A 92 4.44 -6.18 7.65
CA VAL A 92 5.56 -5.26 7.95
C VAL A 92 6.46 -5.81 9.07
N VAL A 93 5.95 -6.73 9.90
CA VAL A 93 6.73 -7.35 11.00
C VAL A 93 7.42 -8.65 10.57
N LYS A 94 7.26 -9.11 9.31
CA LYS A 94 8.06 -10.24 8.80
C LYS A 94 9.52 -9.85 8.52
N GLY A 95 9.82 -8.57 8.31
CA GLY A 95 11.18 -8.06 8.12
C GLY A 95 12.08 -8.14 9.36
N LEU A 96 11.50 -8.10 10.57
CA LEU A 96 12.26 -8.19 11.83
C LEU A 96 12.62 -9.63 12.21
N LYS A 97 11.78 -10.62 11.84
CA LYS A 97 12.03 -12.04 12.15
C LYS A 97 13.23 -12.62 11.41
N GLY A 98 13.55 -12.11 10.21
CA GLY A 98 14.75 -12.51 9.48
C GLY A 98 16.06 -12.18 10.20
N ARG A 99 16.07 -11.10 11.00
CA ARG A 99 17.27 -10.68 11.77
C ARG A 99 17.56 -11.62 12.94
N GLU A 100 16.51 -12.10 13.61
CA GLU A 100 16.65 -12.99 14.76
C GLU A 100 17.10 -14.40 14.34
N ILE A 101 16.66 -14.89 13.18
CA ILE A 101 17.08 -16.21 12.67
C ILE A 101 18.61 -16.29 12.49
N TRP A 102 19.24 -15.25 11.95
CA TRP A 102 20.70 -15.21 11.80
C TRP A 102 21.44 -15.15 13.14
N LEU A 103 20.87 -14.48 14.16
CA LEU A 103 21.42 -14.49 15.52
C LEU A 103 21.39 -15.91 16.12
N TRP A 104 20.28 -16.63 15.96
CA TRP A 104 20.15 -18.01 16.44
C TRP A 104 21.04 -19.00 15.67
N ILE A 105 21.14 -18.87 14.35
CA ILE A 105 22.06 -19.68 13.52
C ILE A 105 23.50 -19.42 13.94
N GLY A 106 23.91 -18.16 14.07
CA GLY A 106 25.25 -17.81 14.56
C GLY A 106 25.52 -18.43 15.94
N ALA A 107 24.56 -18.33 16.87
CA ALA A 107 24.70 -18.83 18.23
C ALA A 107 24.85 -20.35 18.25
N LEU A 108 24.05 -21.07 17.44
CA LEU A 108 24.15 -22.52 17.27
C LEU A 108 25.52 -22.93 16.71
N VAL A 109 26.02 -22.24 15.70
CA VAL A 109 27.33 -22.55 15.12
C VAL A 109 28.46 -22.26 16.10
N ALA A 110 28.38 -21.18 16.89
CA ALA A 110 29.38 -20.87 17.91
C ALA A 110 29.42 -21.94 19.02
N ILE A 111 28.25 -22.42 19.47
CA ILE A 111 28.13 -23.51 20.44
C ILE A 111 28.68 -24.82 19.85
N ALA A 112 28.32 -25.14 18.61
CA ALA A 112 28.80 -26.34 17.92
C ALA A 112 30.32 -26.32 17.69
N ALA A 113 30.88 -25.17 17.31
CA ALA A 113 32.31 -24.99 17.12
C ALA A 113 33.08 -25.09 18.45
N GLY A 114 32.58 -24.46 19.51
CA GLY A 114 33.14 -24.59 20.85
C GLY A 114 33.09 -26.03 21.38
N GLY A 115 31.98 -26.73 21.15
CA GLY A 115 31.81 -28.14 21.51
C GLY A 115 32.74 -29.08 20.72
N TRP A 116 32.84 -28.89 19.39
CA TRP A 116 33.74 -29.66 18.53
C TRP A 116 35.22 -29.49 18.91
N PHE A 117 35.62 -28.25 19.20
CA PHE A 117 36.98 -27.94 19.65
C PHE A 117 37.29 -28.59 21.02
N SER A 118 36.32 -28.58 21.93
CA SER A 118 36.44 -29.20 23.27
C SER A 118 36.61 -30.72 23.19
N ILE A 119 35.92 -31.40 22.27
CA ILE A 119 35.99 -32.85 22.10
C ILE A 119 37.32 -33.29 21.49
N ASN A 120 37.83 -32.58 20.48
CA ASN A 120 39.03 -32.98 19.73
C ASN A 120 40.35 -32.78 20.48
N GLN A 121 40.40 -31.89 21.47
CA GLN A 121 41.61 -31.73 22.29
C GLN A 121 41.75 -32.76 23.42
N GLY A 122 40.75 -33.62 23.66
CA GLY A 122 40.88 -34.76 24.59
C GLY A 122 41.23 -34.42 26.05
N LEU A 123 41.11 -33.16 26.48
CA LEU A 123 41.50 -32.71 27.81
C LEU A 123 40.28 -32.21 28.61
N ARG A 124 40.06 -32.82 29.80
CA ARG A 124 39.51 -32.10 30.94
C ARG A 124 40.50 -30.98 31.29
N GLN A 125 40.28 -29.74 30.87
CA GLN A 125 40.99 -28.56 31.36
C GLN A 125 40.17 -27.29 31.16
N ASP A 126 40.41 -26.31 32.03
CA ASP A 126 39.63 -25.08 32.23
C ASP A 126 39.40 -24.29 30.95
N ILE A 127 38.16 -23.80 30.74
CA ILE A 127 37.80 -22.95 29.60
C ILE A 127 38.71 -21.73 29.60
N THR A 128 39.63 -21.65 28.64
CA THR A 128 40.56 -20.52 28.55
C THR A 128 39.91 -19.36 27.80
N LEU A 129 40.39 -18.13 28.03
CA LEU A 129 39.90 -16.93 27.35
C LEU A 129 40.07 -17.01 25.82
N ILE A 130 41.04 -17.80 25.34
CA ILE A 130 41.36 -17.95 23.92
C ILE A 130 40.25 -18.71 23.19
N ASP A 131 39.70 -19.77 23.81
CA ASP A 131 38.66 -20.60 23.21
C ASP A 131 37.35 -19.81 23.03
N VAL A 132 37.02 -18.98 24.03
CA VAL A 132 35.88 -18.05 23.97
C VAL A 132 36.10 -16.99 22.89
N ALA A 133 37.32 -16.47 22.74
CA ALA A 133 37.63 -15.47 21.72
C ALA A 133 37.49 -16.02 20.29
N ILE A 134 37.89 -17.27 20.05
CA ILE A 134 37.72 -17.94 18.75
C ILE A 134 36.23 -18.14 18.45
N ALA A 135 35.46 -18.68 19.40
CA ALA A 135 34.02 -18.90 19.24
C ALA A 135 33.27 -17.58 18.98
N ALA A 136 33.62 -16.52 19.72
CA ALA A 136 33.06 -15.18 19.52
C ALA A 136 33.41 -14.60 18.14
N SER A 137 34.64 -14.81 17.66
CA SER A 137 35.06 -14.34 16.33
C SER A 137 34.30 -15.04 15.20
N VAL A 138 34.12 -16.36 15.29
CA VAL A 138 33.33 -17.13 14.32
C VAL A 138 31.86 -16.70 14.34
N PHE A 139 31.29 -16.49 15.53
CA PHE A 139 29.94 -15.96 15.69
C PHE A 139 29.78 -14.61 14.99
N LEU A 140 30.68 -13.66 15.26
CA LEU A 140 30.64 -12.32 14.67
C LEU A 140 30.75 -12.36 13.15
N LEU A 141 31.59 -13.25 12.60
CA LEU A 141 31.73 -13.41 11.15
C LEU A 141 30.43 -13.92 10.51
N ILE A 142 29.81 -14.95 11.08
CA ILE A 142 28.54 -15.51 10.58
C ILE A 142 27.42 -14.48 10.70
N TRP A 143 27.37 -13.77 11.83
CA TRP A 143 26.41 -12.70 12.05
C TRP A 143 26.55 -11.57 11.01
N LEU A 144 27.79 -11.14 10.74
CA LEU A 144 28.07 -10.12 9.72
C LEU A 144 27.65 -10.58 8.32
N ILE A 145 27.94 -11.83 7.94
CA ILE A 145 27.51 -12.40 6.65
C ILE A 145 25.98 -12.45 6.56
N GLY A 146 25.30 -12.91 7.61
CA GLY A 146 23.84 -12.95 7.65
C GLY A 146 23.21 -11.57 7.53
N TRP A 147 23.80 -10.57 8.20
CA TRP A 147 23.40 -9.17 8.10
C TRP A 147 23.56 -8.62 6.68
N LEU A 148 24.70 -8.88 6.02
CA LEU A 148 24.96 -8.50 4.63
C LEU A 148 23.97 -9.15 3.65
N VAL A 149 23.68 -10.45 3.81
CA VAL A 149 22.68 -11.17 3.00
C VAL A 149 21.29 -10.59 3.20
N ASN A 150 20.94 -10.20 4.42
CA ASN A 150 19.64 -9.60 4.72
C ASN A 150 19.44 -8.27 3.97
N ILE A 151 20.40 -7.34 4.04
CA ILE A 151 20.35 -6.07 3.31
C ILE A 151 20.11 -6.31 1.81
N ARG A 152 20.85 -7.26 1.23
CA ARG A 152 20.67 -7.64 -0.18
C ARG A 152 19.27 -8.14 -0.46
N ASN A 153 18.74 -9.02 0.38
CA ASN A 153 17.41 -9.60 0.18
C ASN A 153 16.32 -8.54 0.27
N THR A 154 16.40 -7.63 1.24
CA THR A 154 15.43 -6.52 1.38
C THR A 154 15.50 -5.57 0.20
N ALA A 155 16.70 -5.19 -0.24
CA ALA A 155 16.86 -4.33 -1.41
C ALA A 155 16.32 -4.99 -2.70
N ARG A 156 16.52 -6.31 -2.87
CA ARG A 156 15.94 -7.08 -3.99
C ARG A 156 14.42 -7.19 -3.90
N GLU A 157 13.86 -7.32 -2.71
CA GLU A 157 12.41 -7.33 -2.52
C GLU A 157 11.78 -6.01 -2.97
N LEU A 158 12.38 -4.88 -2.57
CA LEU A 158 11.92 -3.55 -2.99
C LEU A 158 12.06 -3.35 -4.51
N GLU A 159 13.15 -3.82 -5.11
CA GLU A 159 13.33 -3.82 -6.58
C GLU A 159 12.22 -4.62 -7.28
N ASN A 160 11.91 -5.82 -6.79
CA ASN A 160 10.84 -6.65 -7.34
C ASN A 160 9.47 -5.98 -7.22
N ARG A 161 9.19 -5.27 -6.11
CA ARG A 161 7.94 -4.51 -5.93
C ARG A 161 7.80 -3.40 -6.96
N VAL A 162 8.88 -2.68 -7.25
CA VAL A 162 8.89 -1.66 -8.32
C VAL A 162 8.59 -2.30 -9.68
N GLN A 163 9.23 -3.43 -9.99
CA GLN A 163 9.00 -4.14 -11.26
C GLN A 163 7.56 -4.67 -11.39
N GLN A 164 7.00 -5.20 -10.30
CA GLN A 164 5.59 -5.63 -10.24
C GLN A 164 4.65 -4.45 -10.50
N ALA A 165 4.90 -3.31 -9.85
CA ALA A 165 4.12 -2.09 -10.06
C ALA A 165 4.22 -1.58 -11.50
N TRP A 166 5.41 -1.62 -12.11
CA TRP A 166 5.61 -1.26 -13.50
C TRP A 166 4.84 -2.19 -14.46
N SER A 167 4.84 -3.49 -14.18
CA SER A 167 4.06 -4.47 -14.96
C SER A 167 2.56 -4.17 -14.92
N LEU A 168 2.02 -3.66 -13.82
CA LEU A 168 0.62 -3.25 -13.73
C LEU A 168 0.32 -2.05 -14.64
N VAL A 169 1.22 -1.06 -14.65
CA VAL A 169 1.12 0.11 -15.55
C VAL A 169 1.14 -0.34 -17.02
N ASP A 170 2.08 -1.21 -17.39
CA ASP A 170 2.22 -1.72 -18.76
C ASP A 170 0.96 -2.47 -19.22
N VAL A 171 0.37 -3.32 -18.36
CA VAL A 171 -0.88 -4.02 -18.67
C VAL A 171 -2.03 -3.05 -18.94
N GLN A 172 -2.17 -1.98 -18.15
CA GLN A 172 -3.25 -1.00 -18.39
C GLN A 172 -2.98 -0.16 -19.64
N LEU A 173 -1.72 0.22 -19.90
CA LEU A 173 -1.36 0.91 -21.15
C LEU A 173 -1.66 0.05 -22.38
N LYS A 174 -1.38 -1.26 -22.30
CA LYS A 174 -1.71 -2.22 -23.36
C LYS A 174 -3.22 -2.34 -23.56
N ARG A 175 -4.02 -2.49 -22.49
CA ARG A 175 -5.49 -2.50 -22.57
C ARG A 175 -6.04 -1.23 -23.21
N ARG A 176 -5.52 -0.07 -22.83
CA ARG A 176 -5.88 1.22 -23.44
C ARG A 176 -5.62 1.20 -24.95
N TYR A 177 -4.46 0.69 -25.37
CA TYR A 177 -4.11 0.55 -26.79
C TYR A 177 -5.02 -0.45 -27.53
N ASP A 178 -5.35 -1.57 -26.89
CA ASP A 178 -6.24 -2.61 -27.44
C ASP A 178 -7.70 -2.13 -27.62
N LEU A 179 -8.14 -1.12 -26.87
CA LEU A 179 -9.46 -0.48 -27.02
C LEU A 179 -9.54 0.51 -28.19
N ILE A 180 -8.41 1.05 -28.66
CA ILE A 180 -8.37 2.05 -29.75
C ILE A 180 -9.02 1.51 -31.03
N PRO A 181 -8.71 0.30 -31.54
CA PRO A 181 -9.36 -0.25 -32.73
C PRO A 181 -10.88 -0.32 -32.62
N GLY A 182 -11.41 -0.63 -31.44
CA GLY A 182 -12.85 -0.64 -31.15
C GLY A 182 -13.45 0.74 -31.38
N LEU A 183 -12.87 1.78 -30.76
CA LEU A 183 -13.28 3.17 -30.94
C LEU A 183 -13.19 3.62 -32.41
N VAL A 184 -12.13 3.23 -33.11
CA VAL A 184 -11.96 3.50 -34.56
C VAL A 184 -13.08 2.89 -35.39
N SER A 185 -13.48 1.65 -35.09
CA SER A 185 -14.52 0.95 -35.85
C SER A 185 -15.90 1.57 -35.68
N VAL A 186 -16.25 1.98 -34.45
CA VAL A 186 -17.52 2.68 -34.17
C VAL A 186 -17.53 4.04 -34.87
N ALA A 187 -16.41 4.76 -34.85
CA ALA A 187 -16.28 6.02 -35.55
C ALA A 187 -16.44 5.91 -37.08
N LYS A 188 -15.87 4.85 -37.67
CA LYS A 188 -16.07 4.53 -39.11
C LYS A 188 -17.54 4.24 -39.43
N GLY A 189 -18.26 3.57 -38.52
CA GLY A 189 -19.67 3.22 -38.69
C GLY A 189 -20.62 4.42 -38.67
N SER A 190 -20.24 5.53 -38.02
CA SER A 190 -21.06 6.76 -37.92
C SER A 190 -21.04 7.66 -39.18
N GLY A 191 -20.31 7.30 -40.23
CA GLY A 191 -20.61 7.76 -41.59
C GLY A 191 -20.10 9.15 -42.05
N GLU A 192 -19.31 9.90 -41.28
CA GLU A 192 -18.85 11.23 -41.72
C GLU A 192 -17.39 11.27 -42.19
N HIS A 193 -17.20 11.27 -43.53
CA HIS A 193 -15.96 11.57 -44.27
C HIS A 193 -14.68 10.81 -43.83
N GLU A 194 -14.15 9.92 -44.68
CA GLU A 194 -12.89 9.18 -44.43
C GLU A 194 -11.72 10.06 -43.93
N ALA A 195 -11.62 11.30 -44.41
CA ALA A 195 -10.60 12.25 -43.96
C ALA A 195 -10.77 12.69 -42.49
N ARG A 196 -12.01 12.83 -42.00
CA ARG A 196 -12.31 13.14 -40.59
C ARG A 196 -12.10 11.92 -39.69
N VAL A 197 -12.39 10.73 -40.20
CA VAL A 197 -12.08 9.49 -39.49
C VAL A 197 -10.56 9.34 -39.32
N GLN A 198 -9.75 9.65 -40.32
CA GLN A 198 -8.29 9.51 -40.22
C GLN A 198 -7.68 10.47 -39.18
N THR A 199 -8.12 11.72 -39.12
CA THR A 199 -7.69 12.66 -38.06
C THR A 199 -8.16 12.24 -36.69
N LEU A 200 -9.39 11.72 -36.59
CA LEU A 200 -9.93 11.17 -35.36
C LEU A 200 -9.11 9.98 -34.83
N VAL A 201 -8.74 9.04 -35.71
CA VAL A 201 -7.89 7.89 -35.36
C VAL A 201 -6.50 8.35 -34.90
N ALA A 202 -5.94 9.38 -35.53
CA ALA A 202 -4.67 9.97 -35.12
C ALA A 202 -4.76 10.60 -33.72
N ASP A 203 -5.82 11.38 -33.46
CA ASP A 203 -6.07 12.02 -32.15
C ASP A 203 -6.30 10.98 -31.04
N LEU A 204 -7.04 9.89 -31.31
CA LEU A 204 -7.24 8.79 -30.36
C LEU A 204 -5.93 8.07 -30.04
N ARG A 205 -5.08 7.83 -31.05
CA ARG A 205 -3.74 7.23 -30.86
C ARG A 205 -2.79 8.15 -30.09
N ALA A 206 -2.95 9.46 -30.23
CA ALA A 206 -2.20 10.45 -29.46
C ALA A 206 -2.66 10.54 -27.99
N GLY A 207 -3.76 9.87 -27.61
CA GLY A 207 -4.28 9.87 -26.23
C GLY A 207 -5.20 11.05 -25.91
N ASN A 208 -5.70 11.77 -26.93
CA ASN A 208 -6.56 12.94 -26.78
C ASN A 208 -8.06 12.57 -26.86
N ALA A 209 -8.50 11.57 -26.10
CA ALA A 209 -9.88 11.08 -26.13
C ALA A 209 -10.92 12.14 -25.72
N SER A 210 -10.54 13.11 -24.87
CA SER A 210 -11.40 14.23 -24.49
C SER A 210 -11.69 15.20 -25.65
N VAL A 211 -10.68 15.50 -26.47
CA VAL A 211 -10.77 16.41 -27.63
C VAL A 211 -11.65 15.84 -28.75
N VAL A 212 -11.68 14.52 -28.86
CA VAL A 212 -12.54 13.78 -29.79
C VAL A 212 -14.02 13.97 -29.48
N THR A 213 -14.35 14.05 -28.20
CA THR A 213 -15.73 14.10 -27.71
C THR A 213 -16.42 15.41 -28.07
N GLU A 214 -15.69 16.54 -28.01
CA GLU A 214 -16.20 17.86 -28.40
C GLU A 214 -16.42 18.02 -29.91
N LYS A 215 -15.58 17.37 -30.72
CA LYS A 215 -15.62 17.52 -32.18
C LYS A 215 -16.74 16.72 -32.86
N TYR A 216 -17.32 15.71 -32.19
CA TYR A 216 -18.26 14.77 -32.80
C TYR A 216 -19.43 14.39 -31.87
N PRO A 217 -20.46 15.26 -31.73
CA PRO A 217 -21.63 14.99 -30.86
C PRO A 217 -22.47 13.79 -31.31
N ASP A 218 -22.53 13.50 -32.62
CA ASP A 218 -23.31 12.39 -33.16
C ASP A 218 -22.73 11.00 -32.79
N LEU A 219 -21.42 10.93 -32.56
CA LEU A 219 -20.76 9.71 -32.07
C LEU A 219 -21.14 9.39 -30.63
N GLN A 220 -21.39 10.41 -29.79
CA GLN A 220 -21.77 10.22 -28.38
C GLN A 220 -23.14 9.53 -28.24
N ALA A 221 -24.04 9.74 -29.21
CA ALA A 221 -25.35 9.13 -29.20
C ALA A 221 -25.29 7.60 -29.40
N ALA A 222 -24.26 7.09 -30.09
CA ALA A 222 -24.12 5.68 -30.37
C ALA A 222 -23.89 4.86 -29.07
N PRO A 223 -24.74 3.85 -28.77
CA PRO A 223 -24.61 3.06 -27.54
C PRO A 223 -23.29 2.28 -27.45
N ALA A 224 -22.74 1.84 -28.60
CA ALA A 224 -21.45 1.15 -28.65
C ALA A 224 -20.27 2.07 -28.29
N TYR A 225 -20.34 3.35 -28.63
CA TYR A 225 -19.30 4.33 -28.29
C TYR A 225 -19.28 4.61 -26.79
N ARG A 226 -20.46 4.81 -26.19
CA ARG A 226 -20.61 5.03 -24.74
C ARG A 226 -20.01 3.90 -23.92
N LYS A 227 -20.26 2.64 -24.31
CA LYS A 227 -19.68 1.47 -23.63
C LYS A 227 -18.15 1.45 -23.71
N LEU A 228 -17.57 1.71 -24.89
CA LEU A 228 -16.12 1.75 -25.05
C LEU A 228 -15.48 2.92 -24.31
N MET A 229 -16.15 4.06 -24.21
CA MET A 229 -15.68 5.20 -23.42
C MET A 229 -15.77 4.96 -21.92
N GLU A 230 -16.78 4.21 -21.45
CA GLU A 230 -16.86 3.73 -20.07
C GLU A 230 -15.70 2.78 -19.76
N GLU A 231 -15.44 1.80 -20.63
CA GLU A 231 -14.28 0.90 -20.50
C GLU A 231 -12.94 1.66 -20.54
N LEU A 232 -12.83 2.68 -21.39
CA LEU A 232 -11.64 3.54 -21.44
C LEU A 232 -11.45 4.32 -20.13
N THR A 233 -12.51 4.93 -19.61
CA THR A 233 -12.47 5.66 -18.33
C THR A 233 -12.05 4.73 -17.18
N ASP A 234 -12.64 3.53 -17.06
CA ASP A 234 -12.23 2.54 -16.05
C ASP A 234 -10.75 2.13 -16.22
N THR A 235 -10.26 2.01 -17.45
CA THR A 235 -8.83 1.73 -17.68
C THR A 235 -7.94 2.91 -17.30
N GLU A 236 -8.38 4.15 -17.47
CA GLU A 236 -7.64 5.36 -17.07
C GLU A 236 -7.60 5.52 -15.55
N ASP A 237 -8.71 5.26 -14.86
CA ASP A 237 -8.75 5.26 -13.39
C ASP A 237 -7.80 4.20 -12.81
N ARG A 238 -7.81 2.98 -13.38
CA ARG A 238 -6.87 1.91 -12.99
C ARG A 238 -5.42 2.24 -13.33
N LEU A 239 -5.17 2.92 -14.44
CA LEU A 239 -3.84 3.38 -14.80
C LEU A 239 -3.34 4.44 -13.80
N ALA A 240 -4.22 5.34 -13.34
CA ALA A 240 -3.90 6.32 -12.31
C ALA A 240 -3.52 5.64 -10.99
N LEU A 241 -4.31 4.65 -10.55
CA LEU A 241 -4.00 3.84 -9.36
C LEU A 241 -2.67 3.07 -9.51
N ALA A 242 -2.45 2.41 -10.64
CA ALA A 242 -1.21 1.67 -10.91
C ALA A 242 0.03 2.58 -10.90
N ARG A 243 -0.09 3.81 -11.43
CA ARG A 243 0.97 4.83 -11.36
C ARG A 243 1.22 5.30 -9.93
N GLY A 244 0.18 5.43 -9.11
CA GLY A 244 0.30 5.70 -7.68
C GLY A 244 1.13 4.63 -6.97
N PHE A 245 0.75 3.36 -7.15
CA PHE A 245 1.46 2.22 -6.57
C PHE A 245 2.94 2.14 -7.03
N HIS A 246 3.21 2.40 -8.31
CA HIS A 246 4.59 2.47 -8.82
C HIS A 246 5.39 3.58 -8.16
N THR A 247 4.80 4.77 -8.00
CA THR A 247 5.46 5.91 -7.36
C THR A 247 5.77 5.61 -5.90
N GLU A 248 4.84 4.97 -5.18
CA GLU A 248 5.04 4.55 -3.80
C GLU A 248 6.18 3.51 -3.70
N ALA A 249 6.14 2.45 -4.51
CA ALA A 249 7.18 1.42 -4.54
C ALA A 249 8.57 2.02 -4.84
N LEU A 250 8.65 2.95 -5.79
CA LEU A 250 9.88 3.64 -6.15
C LEU A 250 10.39 4.52 -5.00
N SER A 251 9.49 5.21 -4.29
CA SER A 251 9.85 6.05 -3.13
C SER A 251 10.43 5.23 -1.99
N LEU A 252 9.87 4.04 -1.72
CA LEU A 252 10.36 3.11 -0.70
C LEU A 252 11.73 2.55 -1.07
N PHE A 253 11.89 2.14 -2.33
CA PHE A 253 13.17 1.68 -2.85
C PHE A 253 14.26 2.76 -2.74
N ARG A 254 13.95 4.00 -3.16
CA ARG A 254 14.87 5.14 -3.05
C ARG A 254 15.25 5.41 -1.59
N THR A 255 14.26 5.49 -0.71
CA THR A 255 14.47 5.75 0.73
C THR A 255 15.36 4.67 1.36
N HIS A 256 15.20 3.40 0.99
CA HIS A 256 16.05 2.33 1.48
C HIS A 256 17.48 2.45 0.94
N MET A 257 17.65 2.79 -0.34
CA MET A 257 18.96 2.98 -0.98
C MET A 257 19.71 4.24 -0.54
N GLU A 258 19.03 5.20 0.09
CA GLU A 258 19.63 6.42 0.66
C GLU A 258 20.03 6.26 2.13
N LYS A 259 19.38 5.34 2.87
CA LYS A 259 19.69 5.09 4.28
C LYS A 259 21.07 4.43 4.44
N PHE A 260 21.89 4.97 5.33
CA PHE A 260 23.14 4.34 5.76
C PHE A 260 22.88 3.38 6.92
N PRO A 261 23.47 2.17 6.96
CA PRO A 261 24.49 1.62 6.05
C PRO A 261 23.94 0.85 4.83
N ASP A 262 22.65 0.58 4.80
CA ASP A 262 21.99 -0.33 3.85
C ASP A 262 22.27 0.05 2.38
N GLY A 263 22.14 1.33 2.02
CA GLY A 263 22.34 1.83 0.67
C GLY A 263 23.77 1.67 0.14
N VAL A 264 24.79 1.80 1.01
CA VAL A 264 26.19 1.62 0.61
C VAL A 264 26.47 0.15 0.30
N ILE A 265 25.97 -0.73 1.16
CA ILE A 265 26.16 -2.18 1.03
C ILE A 265 25.39 -2.71 -0.17
N ALA A 266 24.14 -2.28 -0.38
CA ALA A 266 23.33 -2.67 -1.52
C ALA A 266 23.98 -2.27 -2.85
N ARG A 267 24.55 -1.04 -2.94
CA ARG A 267 25.31 -0.58 -4.11
C ARG A 267 26.57 -1.42 -4.35
N PHE A 268 27.33 -1.73 -3.29
CA PHE A 268 28.52 -2.58 -3.38
C PHE A 268 28.18 -3.99 -3.89
N MET A 269 27.02 -4.54 -3.51
CA MET A 269 26.53 -5.84 -3.98
C MET A 269 25.90 -5.82 -5.39
N GLY A 270 25.99 -4.70 -6.11
CA GLY A 270 25.58 -4.60 -7.51
C GLY A 270 24.07 -4.41 -7.72
N ILE A 271 23.31 -4.05 -6.68
CA ILE A 271 21.92 -3.61 -6.84
C ILE A 271 21.98 -2.19 -7.41
N ARG A 272 21.81 -2.08 -8.73
CA ARG A 272 21.91 -0.80 -9.44
C ARG A 272 20.64 -0.01 -9.26
N SER A 273 20.81 1.28 -9.04
CA SER A 273 19.75 2.29 -9.08
C SER A 273 19.25 2.57 -10.50
N THR A 274 19.40 1.68 -11.47
CA THR A 274 19.00 1.93 -12.87
C THR A 274 17.49 2.16 -13.03
N LEU A 275 16.69 1.84 -12.01
CA LEU A 275 15.27 2.20 -11.93
C LEU A 275 15.02 3.63 -11.40
N LEU A 276 16.05 4.37 -11.00
CA LEU A 276 15.98 5.74 -10.49
C LEU A 276 16.26 6.81 -11.56
N GLU A 277 16.71 6.41 -12.75
CA GLU A 277 16.93 7.25 -13.95
C GLU A 277 15.74 7.14 -14.91
#